data_AF-A0A1Q9RSU7-F1
#
_entry.id   AF-A0A1Q9RSU7-F1
#
_cell.length_a   1.000
_cell.length_b   1.000
_cell.length_c   1.000
_cell.angle_alpha   90.00
_cell.angle_beta   90.00
_cell.angle_gamma   90.00
#
_symmetry.space_group_name_H-M   'P 1'
#
loop_
_entity.id
_entity.type
_entity.pdbx_description
1 polymer ?
#
loop_
_entity_poly.entity_id
_entity_poly.type
_entity_poly.pdbx_seq_one_letter_code
_entity_poly.pdbx_strand_id
1 'polypeptide(L)' 'MRRVEAGESFVITRNGKPVADLVPHGDNPRKRRHTGRELQEMARNLPPIDVEQWRRDREADDLIFGDDRIDY' A
#
# COMPACT_ATOMS: atom_id res chain seq x y z
N MET A 1 -16.63 17.10 -12.22
CA MET A 1 -16.39 16.11 -11.15
C MET A 1 -17.14 14.80 -11.37
N ARG A 2 -18.42 14.79 -11.77
CA ARG A 2 -19.20 13.57 -12.11
C ARG A 2 -18.46 12.45 -12.88
N ARG A 3 -17.65 12.79 -13.87
CA ARG A 3 -16.87 11.81 -14.64
C ARG A 3 -15.74 11.15 -13.81
N VAL A 4 -15.07 11.94 -12.97
CA VAL A 4 -14.07 11.46 -12.01
C VAL A 4 -14.74 10.61 -10.93
N GLU A 5 -15.91 11.02 -10.44
CA GLU A 5 -16.71 10.20 -9.51
C GLU A 5 -17.10 8.85 -10.13
N ALA A 6 -17.28 8.80 -11.45
CA ALA A 6 -17.56 7.58 -12.21
C ALA A 6 -16.30 6.77 -12.60
N GLY A 7 -15.10 7.16 -12.14
CA GLY A 7 -13.87 6.38 -12.33
C GLY A 7 -12.87 6.95 -13.34
N GLU A 8 -13.20 8.01 -14.08
CA GLU A 8 -12.24 8.60 -15.02
C GLU A 8 -11.12 9.38 -14.33
N SER A 9 -9.95 9.38 -14.96
CA SER A 9 -8.77 10.12 -14.52
C SER A 9 -8.37 11.19 -15.54
N PHE A 10 -7.94 12.35 -15.07
CA PHE A 10 -7.50 13.46 -15.91
C PHE A 10 -6.10 13.95 -15.49
N VAL A 11 -5.30 14.34 -16.47
CA VAL A 11 -4.04 15.06 -16.24
C VAL A 11 -4.34 16.55 -16.28
N ILE A 12 -4.04 17.26 -15.20
CA ILE A 12 -4.11 18.71 -15.11
C ILE A 12 -2.78 19.28 -15.62
N THR A 13 -2.85 20.18 -16.59
CA THR A 13 -1.66 20.83 -17.18
C THR A 13 -1.64 22.34 -16.93
N ARG A 14 -0.45 22.92 -16.74
CA ARG A 14 -0.20 24.37 -16.79
C ARG A 14 0.82 24.67 -17.89
N ASN A 15 0.44 25.47 -18.88
CA ASN A 15 1.27 25.79 -20.06
C ASN A 15 1.76 24.52 -20.79
N GLY A 16 0.86 23.56 -21.01
CA GLY A 16 1.17 22.28 -21.68
C GLY A 16 2.03 21.31 -20.85
N LYS A 17 2.46 21.68 -19.64
CA LYS A 17 3.20 20.81 -18.73
C LYS A 17 2.26 20.17 -17.71
N PRO A 18 2.26 18.84 -17.55
CA PRO A 18 1.53 18.17 -16.48
C PRO A 18 1.95 18.70 -15.10
N VAL A 19 0.98 18.98 -14.24
CA VAL A 19 1.22 19.49 -12.88
C VAL A 19 0.51 18.68 -11.79
N ALA A 20 -0.57 17.98 -12.13
CA ALA A 20 -1.29 17.13 -11.19
C ALA A 20 -2.14 16.10 -11.93
N ASP A 21 -2.51 15.03 -11.23
CA ASP A 21 -3.53 14.09 -11.67
C ASP A 21 -4.79 14.26 -10.81
N LEU A 22 -5.94 14.26 -11.46
CA LEU A 22 -7.23 14.18 -10.78
C LEU A 22 -7.78 12.77 -10.97
N VAL A 23 -7.82 12.02 -9.87
CA VAL A 23 -8.30 10.64 -9.80
C VAL A 23 -9.44 10.51 -8.78
N PRO A 24 -10.32 9.51 -8.90
CA PRO A 24 -11.35 9.25 -7.90
C PRO A 24 -10.71 8.94 -6.53
N HIS A 25 -11.32 9.46 -5.46
CA HIS A 25 -10.84 9.23 -4.10
C HIS A 25 -11.26 7.83 -3.62
N GLY A 26 -10.31 6.99 -3.16
CA GLY A 26 -10.59 5.65 -2.64
C GLY A 26 -10.57 4.52 -3.68
N ASP A 27 -10.79 4.87 -4.96
CA ASP A 27 -10.49 4.05 -6.14
C ASP A 27 -9.20 4.55 -6.75
N ASN A 28 -8.09 4.43 -6.02
CA ASN A 28 -6.80 4.52 -6.69
C ASN A 28 -6.71 3.27 -7.59
N PRO A 29 -6.85 3.35 -8.93
CA PRO A 29 -6.80 2.18 -9.79
C PRO A 29 -5.44 1.47 -9.71
N ARG A 30 -4.41 2.14 -9.16
CA ARG A 30 -3.10 1.56 -8.87
C ARG A 30 -3.10 0.65 -7.62
N LYS A 31 -4.12 0.73 -6.76
CA LYS A 31 -4.28 -0.12 -5.58
C LYS A 31 -5.50 -1.02 -5.79
N ARG A 32 -5.33 -2.09 -6.58
CA ARG A 32 -6.30 -3.19 -6.62
C ARG A 32 -6.59 -3.63 -5.18
N ARG A 33 -7.86 -3.65 -4.81
CA ARG A 33 -8.28 -4.27 -3.53
C ARG A 33 -8.24 -5.78 -3.72
N HIS A 34 -7.40 -6.45 -2.95
CA HIS A 34 -7.36 -7.91 -2.91
C HIS A 34 -8.36 -8.40 -1.87
N THR A 35 -9.10 -9.44 -2.22
CA THR A 35 -9.86 -10.24 -1.25
C THR A 35 -8.91 -10.96 -0.30
N GLY A 36 -9.39 -11.34 0.89
CA GLY A 36 -8.60 -12.15 1.83
C GLY A 36 -8.10 -13.45 1.21
N ARG A 37 -8.89 -14.08 0.34
CA ARG A 37 -8.49 -15.29 -0.40
C ARG A 37 -7.32 -15.02 -1.35
N GLU A 38 -7.40 -13.94 -2.14
CA GLU A 38 -6.31 -13.58 -3.07
C GLU A 38 -5.03 -13.27 -2.31
N LEU A 39 -5.10 -12.58 -1.17
CA LEU A 39 -3.94 -12.34 -0.32
C LEU A 39 -3.32 -13.64 0.20
N GLN A 40 -4.15 -14.60 0.64
CA GLN A 40 -3.65 -15.91 1.08
C GLN A 40 -2.99 -16.69 -0.07
N GLU A 41 -3.54 -16.63 -1.29
CA GLU A 41 -2.95 -17.26 -2.46
C GLU A 41 -1.60 -16.63 -2.83
N MET A 42 -1.50 -15.31 -2.76
CA MET A 42 -0.24 -14.59 -2.95
C MET A 42 0.79 -14.98 -1.88
N ALA A 43 0.38 -15.03 -0.60
CA ALA A 43 1.25 -15.37 0.51
C ALA A 43 1.81 -16.80 0.41
N ARG A 44 1.02 -17.76 -0.11
CA ARG A 44 1.47 -19.15 -0.33
C ARG A 44 2.61 -19.26 -1.36
N ASN A 45 2.79 -18.27 -2.22
CA ASN A 45 3.85 -18.23 -3.22
C ASN A 45 5.11 -17.50 -2.74
N LEU A 46 5.09 -16.92 -1.53
CA LEU A 46 6.27 -16.28 -0.97
C LEU A 46 7.25 -17.33 -0.44
N PRO A 47 8.57 -17.03 -0.43
CA PRO A 47 9.55 -17.86 0.26
C PRO A 47 9.17 -18.06 1.73
N PRO A 48 9.48 -19.22 2.32
CA PRO A 48 9.29 -19.43 3.75
C PRO A 48 10.12 -18.42 4.55
N ILE A 49 9.55 -17.93 5.65
CA ILE A 49 10.22 -17.01 6.57
C ILE A 49 10.96 -17.84 7.63
N ASP A 50 12.23 -17.51 7.86
CA ASP A 50 12.92 -17.92 9.08
C ASP A 50 12.39 -17.08 10.24
N VAL A 51 11.53 -17.69 11.05
CA VAL A 51 10.84 -17.03 12.16
C VAL A 51 11.83 -16.49 13.20
N GLU A 52 12.94 -17.20 13.42
CA GLU A 52 13.88 -16.82 14.46
C GLU A 52 14.76 -15.66 14.00
N GLN A 53 15.16 -15.65 12.72
CA GLN A 53 15.81 -14.46 12.15
C GLN A 53 14.88 -13.25 12.16
N TRP A 54 13.61 -13.44 11.77
CA TRP A 54 12.62 -12.36 11.76
C TRP A 54 12.43 -11.72 13.15
N ARG A 55 12.44 -12.52 14.22
CA ARG A 55 12.38 -12.00 15.60
C ARG A 55 13.62 -11.18 15.98
N ARG A 56 14.81 -11.62 15.60
CA ARG A 56 16.05 -10.87 15.86
C ARG A 56 16.06 -9.53 15.12
N ASP A 57 15.61 -9.52 13.88
CA ASP A 57 15.53 -8.29 13.08
C ASP A 57 14.56 -7.29 13.74
N ARG A 58 13.40 -7.78 14.18
CA ARG A 58 12.42 -7.01 14.97
C ARG A 58 13.03 -6.40 16.24
N GLU A 59 13.71 -7.21 17.05
CA GLU A 59 14.37 -6.73 18.28
C GLU A 59 15.46 -5.69 17.99
N ALA A 60 16.19 -5.85 16.88
CA ALA A 60 17.20 -4.89 16.45
C ALA A 60 16.57 -3.56 15.98
N ASP A 61 15.46 -3.62 15.26
CA ASP A 61 14.71 -2.45 14.81
C ASP A 61 14.11 -1.66 15.99
N ASP A 62 13.61 -2.34 17.02
CA ASP A 62 13.09 -1.70 18.24
C ASP A 62 14.17 -0.82 18.93
N LEU A 63 15.47 -1.14 18.78
CA LEU A 63 16.57 -0.31 19.31
C LEU A 63 16.70 1.04 18.56
N ILE A 64 16.22 1.11 17.32
CA ILE A 64 16.31 2.30 16.45
C ILE A 64 15.01 3.09 16.48
N PHE A 65 13.87 2.39 16.36
CA PHE A 65 12.55 2.99 16.18
C PHE A 65 11.70 3.02 17.45
N GLY A 66 12.14 2.34 18.51
CA GLY A 66 11.38 2.16 19.75
C GLY A 66 10.43 0.96 19.70
N ASP A 67 9.96 0.56 20.87
CA ASP A 67 9.00 -0.54 21.03
C ASP A 67 7.63 -0.19 20.43
N ASP A 68 7.16 -1.01 19.49
CA ASP A 68 5.87 -0.84 18.80
C ASP A 68 4.72 -1.64 19.43
N ARG A 69 4.97 -2.34 20.54
CA ARG A 69 3.94 -3.09 21.26
C ARG A 69 2.92 -2.14 21.87
N ILE A 70 1.65 -2.43 21.61
CA ILE A 70 0.51 -1.68 22.17
C ILE A 70 0.08 -2.36 23.47
N ASP A 71 0.12 -1.62 24.58
CA ASP A 71 -0.45 -2.07 25.85
C ASP A 71 -1.99 -2.10 25.74
N TYR A 72 -2.60 -3.24 26.05
CA TYR A 72 -4.06 -3.46 26.06
C TYR A 72 -4.61 -3.51 27.49
#